data_AF-A0A7V1XPK7-F1
#
_entry.id   AF-A0A7V1XPK7-F1
#
_cell.length_a   1.000
_cell.length_b   1.000
_cell.length_c   1.000
_cell.angle_alpha   90.00
_cell.angle_beta   90.00
_cell.angle_gamma   90.00
#
_symmetry.space_group_name_H-M   'P 1'
#
loop_
_entity.id
_entity.type
_entity.pdbx_description
1 polymer ?
#
loop_
_entity_poly.entity_id
_entity_poly.type
_entity_poly.pdbx_seq_one_letter_code
_entity_poly.pdbx_strand_id
1 'polypeptide(L)'
;MEPVRHPELEPLAFLLGTWRGEGEGEWPQGEPFRYGEEMTFEDVGEAYLAYAQRSWSIEDGAPLHLERGFLRPAGPGRVELVLAHPLGVVEVAG
;
A
#
# COMPACT_ATOMS: atom_id res chain seq x y z
N MET A 1 -12.11 7.65 19.00
CA MET A 1 -10.84 7.69 19.77
C MET A 1 -9.81 7.08 18.84
N GLU A 2 -8.74 7.78 18.53
CA GLU A 2 -7.63 7.17 17.77
C GLU A 2 -7.06 6.00 18.61
N PRO A 3 -6.78 4.84 18.00
CA PRO A 3 -6.23 3.70 18.74
C PRO A 3 -4.87 4.05 19.35
N VAL A 4 -4.56 3.42 20.47
CA VAL A 4 -3.21 3.52 21.05
C VAL A 4 -2.27 2.70 20.18
N ARG A 5 -1.28 3.37 19.57
CA ARG A 5 -0.30 2.73 18.69
C ARG A 5 0.51 1.66 19.42
N HIS A 6 0.69 0.52 18.77
CA HIS A 6 1.60 -0.51 19.23
C HIS A 6 3.07 -0.05 19.17
N PRO A 7 3.92 -0.25 20.21
CA PRO A 7 5.29 0.28 20.21
C PRO A 7 6.17 -0.15 19.03
N GLU A 8 5.95 -1.36 18.49
CA GLU A 8 6.69 -1.83 17.31
C GLU A 8 6.35 -1.07 16.02
N LEU A 9 5.26 -0.31 16.00
CA LEU A 9 4.87 0.54 14.87
C LEU A 9 5.47 1.94 14.93
N GLU A 10 6.11 2.33 16.03
CA GLU A 10 6.68 3.68 16.17
C GLU A 10 7.68 4.02 15.03
N PRO A 11 8.57 3.11 14.58
CA PRO A 11 9.43 3.37 13.44
C PRO A 11 8.70 3.53 12.11
N LEU A 12 7.45 3.07 12.01
CA LEU A 12 6.62 3.13 10.81
C LEU A 12 5.58 4.25 10.86
N ALA A 13 5.50 5.00 11.97
CA ALA A 13 4.48 6.03 12.18
C ALA A 13 4.49 7.12 11.11
N PHE A 14 5.64 7.35 10.46
CA PHE A 14 5.76 8.30 9.35
C PHE A 14 4.95 7.91 8.10
N LEU A 15 4.55 6.65 7.95
CA LEU A 15 3.74 6.17 6.82
C LEU A 15 2.24 6.46 7.01
N LEU A 16 1.79 6.73 8.24
CA LEU A 16 0.38 6.83 8.56
C LEU A 16 -0.33 7.95 7.79
N GLY A 17 -1.55 7.65 7.37
CA GLY A 17 -2.42 8.58 6.63
C GLY A 17 -2.58 8.17 5.17
N THR A 18 -3.04 9.14 4.37
CA THR A 18 -3.34 8.95 2.96
C THR A 18 -2.33 9.72 2.11
N TRP A 19 -1.71 9.00 1.19
CA TRP A 19 -0.76 9.48 0.20
C TRP A 19 -1.44 9.47 -1.16
N ARG A 20 -1.29 10.54 -1.93
CA ARG A 20 -1.86 10.64 -3.27
C ARG A 20 -0.86 11.26 -4.23
N GLY A 21 -0.73 10.67 -5.41
CA GLY A 21 0.24 11.10 -6.41
C GLY A 21 -0.04 10.52 -7.79
N GLU A 22 0.97 10.59 -8.64
CA GLU A 22 0.97 10.03 -9.99
C GLU A 22 2.23 9.16 -10.15
N GLY A 23 2.12 8.09 -10.94
CA GLY A 23 3.20 7.18 -11.28
C GLY A 23 3.28 6.92 -12.78
N GLU A 24 4.39 6.32 -13.20
CA GLU A 24 4.63 5.88 -14.57
C GLU A 24 4.90 4.36 -14.56
N GLY A 25 4.25 3.64 -15.46
CA GLY A 25 4.38 2.20 -15.60
C GLY A 25 4.88 1.84 -17.00
N GLU A 26 5.80 0.88 -17.06
CA GLU A 26 6.29 0.32 -18.31
C GLU A 26 6.31 -1.21 -18.16
N TRP A 27 5.86 -1.91 -19.20
CA TRP A 27 5.97 -3.36 -19.28
C TRP A 27 6.52 -3.75 -20.65
N PRO A 28 7.31 -4.84 -20.78
CA PRO A 28 8.18 -5.03 -21.95
C PRO A 28 7.47 -5.12 -23.31
N GLN A 29 6.16 -5.36 -23.34
CA GLN A 29 5.40 -5.52 -24.58
C GLN A 29 4.40 -4.38 -24.86
N GLY A 30 4.36 -3.32 -24.06
CA GLY A 30 3.43 -2.20 -24.29
C GLY A 30 4.06 -0.82 -24.15
N GLU A 31 3.28 0.20 -24.48
CA GLU A 31 3.69 1.59 -24.35
C GLU A 31 3.73 2.01 -22.87
N PRO A 32 4.66 2.90 -22.47
CA PRO A 32 4.64 3.52 -21.16
C PRO A 32 3.30 4.21 -20.90
N PHE A 33 2.79 4.09 -19.69
CA PHE A 33 1.53 4.71 -19.27
C PHE A 33 1.68 5.46 -17.95
N ARG A 34 0.82 6.45 -17.72
CA ARG A 34 0.78 7.23 -16.48
C ARG A 34 -0.51 6.90 -15.73
N TYR A 35 -0.44 6.86 -14.41
CA TYR A 35 -1.60 6.57 -13.56
C TYR A 35 -1.60 7.46 -12.33
N GLY A 36 -2.79 7.78 -11.83
CA GLY A 36 -2.95 8.34 -10.51
C GLY A 36 -3.01 7.24 -9.48
N GLU A 37 -2.50 7.51 -8.29
CA GLU A 37 -2.41 6.53 -7.21
C GLU A 37 -2.77 7.16 -5.87
N GLU A 38 -3.45 6.38 -5.04
CA GLU A 38 -3.72 6.69 -3.64
C GLU A 38 -3.44 5.48 -2.77
N MET A 39 -2.67 5.69 -1.71
CA MET A 39 -2.32 4.68 -0.71
C MET A 39 -2.77 5.17 0.66
N THR A 40 -3.32 4.28 1.48
CA THR A 40 -3.66 4.58 2.88
C THR A 40 -3.01 3.57 3.80
N PHE A 41 -2.37 4.06 4.86
CA PHE A 41 -1.82 3.27 5.96
C PHE A 41 -2.58 3.64 7.23
N GLU A 42 -3.29 2.66 7.81
CA GLU A 42 -4.14 2.86 8.97
C GLU A 42 -3.57 2.10 10.19
N ASP A 43 -3.50 2.80 11.31
CA ASP A 43 -3.21 2.21 12.62
C ASP A 43 -4.53 1.70 13.22
N VAL A 44 -4.56 0.41 13.57
CA VAL A 44 -5.73 -0.24 14.17
C VAL A 44 -5.49 -0.64 15.64
N GLY A 45 -4.34 -0.26 16.22
CA GLY A 45 -3.95 -0.57 17.59
C GLY A 45 -3.28 -1.94 17.79
N GLU A 46 -3.00 -2.66 16.69
CA GLU A 46 -2.30 -3.94 16.69
C GLU A 46 -0.90 -3.80 16.08
N ALA A 47 -0.06 -4.84 16.15
CA ALA A 47 1.31 -4.81 15.61
C ALA A 47 1.38 -4.91 14.07
N TYR A 48 0.54 -4.16 13.36
CA TYR A 48 0.53 -4.03 11.90
C TYR A 48 -0.21 -2.77 11.45
N LEU A 49 0.12 -2.28 10.26
CA LEU A 49 -0.66 -1.25 9.55
C LEU A 49 -1.58 -1.92 8.53
N ALA A 50 -2.86 -1.55 8.54
CA ALA A 50 -3.74 -1.90 7.42
C ALA A 50 -3.36 -1.02 6.22
N TYR A 51 -3.15 -1.65 5.07
CA TYR A 51 -2.74 -0.99 3.85
C TYR A 51 -3.79 -1.17 2.75
N ALA A 52 -4.10 -0.09 2.06
CA ALA A 52 -4.94 -0.10 0.88
C ALA A 52 -4.39 0.83 -0.19
N GLN A 53 -4.30 0.33 -1.41
CA GLN A 53 -3.90 1.08 -2.59
C GLN A 53 -4.99 0.98 -3.66
N ARG A 54 -5.13 2.05 -4.43
CA ARG A 54 -5.91 2.08 -5.66
C ARG A 54 -5.24 2.99 -6.68
N SER A 55 -5.30 2.60 -7.94
CA SER A 55 -4.88 3.43 -9.06
C SER A 55 -5.99 3.65 -10.07
N TRP A 56 -5.84 4.71 -10.85
CA TRP A 56 -6.76 5.08 -11.92
C TRP A 56 -6.00 5.67 -13.11
N SER A 57 -6.60 5.58 -14.29
CA SER A 57 -6.12 6.24 -15.49
C SER A 57 -6.26 7.75 -15.30
N ILE A 58 -5.19 8.50 -15.58
CA ILE A 58 -5.24 9.97 -15.52
C ILE A 58 -5.98 10.58 -16.72
N GLU A 59 -6.23 9.80 -17.77
CA GLU A 59 -6.91 10.28 -18.98
C GLU A 59 -8.42 10.37 -18.79
N ASP A 60 -9.02 9.34 -18.18
CA ASP A 60 -10.47 9.18 -18.07
C ASP A 60 -10.97 8.86 -16.65
N GLY A 61 -10.06 8.69 -15.69
CA GLY A 61 -10.39 8.35 -14.29
C GLY A 61 -10.84 6.91 -14.09
N ALA A 62 -10.74 6.05 -15.11
CA ALA A 62 -11.13 4.65 -14.99
C ALA A 62 -10.26 3.93 -13.95
N PRO A 63 -10.84 3.08 -13.07
CA PRO A 63 -10.06 2.27 -12.14
C PRO A 63 -9.08 1.35 -12.88
N LEU A 64 -7.85 1.26 -12.39
CA LEU A 64 -6.84 0.36 -12.91
C LEU A 64 -6.59 -0.79 -11.93
N HIS A 65 -5.52 -0.71 -11.14
CA HIS A 65 -5.14 -1.72 -10.16
C HIS A 65 -5.59 -1.32 -8.75
N LEU A 66 -5.74 -2.31 -7.88
CA LEU A 66 -5.84 -2.11 -6.44
C LEU A 66 -5.17 -3.29 -5.75
N GLU A 67 -4.65 -3.05 -4.55
CA GLU A 67 -4.13 -4.07 -3.65
C GLU A 67 -4.45 -3.68 -2.21
N ARG A 68 -4.59 -4.68 -1.36
CA ARG A 68 -4.87 -4.48 0.06
C ARG A 68 -4.20 -5.54 0.90
N GLY A 69 -3.84 -5.18 2.11
CA GLY A 69 -3.28 -6.12 3.06
C GLY A 69 -2.66 -5.46 4.27
N PHE A 70 -1.52 -5.96 4.71
CA PHE A 70 -0.93 -5.59 6.00
C PHE A 70 0.58 -5.40 5.88
N LEU A 71 1.09 -4.28 6.42
CA LEU A 71 2.51 -4.05 6.66
C LEU A 71 2.82 -4.36 8.14
N ARG A 72 3.75 -5.28 8.37
CA ARG A 72 4.01 -5.87 9.69
C ARG A 72 5.49 -5.70 10.07
N PRO A 73 5.84 -5.28 11.29
CA PRO A 73 7.20 -5.41 11.79
C PRO A 73 7.66 -6.88 11.79
N ALA A 74 8.88 -7.15 11.32
CA ALA A 74 9.46 -8.50 11.21
C ALA A 74 10.82 -8.62 11.93
N GLY A 75 10.98 -7.85 13.01
CA GLY A 75 12.21 -7.68 13.77
C GLY A 75 12.96 -6.37 13.43
N PRO A 76 14.15 -6.15 14.03
CA PRO A 76 14.84 -4.86 13.93
C PRO A 76 15.15 -4.46 12.49
N GLY A 77 14.59 -3.32 12.05
CA GLY A 77 14.81 -2.76 10.71
C GLY A 77 14.20 -3.58 9.56
N ARG A 78 13.30 -4.51 9.85
CA ARG A 78 12.64 -5.35 8.85
C ARG A 78 11.13 -5.22 8.91
N VAL A 79 10.50 -5.36 7.76
CA VAL A 79 9.05 -5.41 7.60
C VAL A 79 8.67 -6.59 6.73
N GLU A 80 7.48 -7.12 6.93
CA GLU A 80 6.82 -8.05 6.01
C GLU A 80 5.57 -7.38 5.46
N LEU A 81 5.37 -7.45 4.15
CA LEU A 81 4.17 -6.97 3.46
C LEU A 81 3.40 -8.19 2.95
N VAL A 82 2.11 -8.28 3.33
CA VAL A 82 1.20 -9.33 2.89
C VAL A 82 0.08 -8.69 2.10
N LEU A 83 -0.09 -9.02 0.83
CA LEU A 83 -1.06 -8.38 -0.08
C LEU A 83 -1.98 -9.38 -0.78
N ALA A 84 -3.17 -8.90 -1.12
CA ALA A 84 -4.08 -9.52 -2.05
C ALA A 84 -4.40 -8.58 -3.20
N HIS A 85 -4.37 -9.13 -4.42
CA HIS A 85 -4.67 -8.45 -5.68
C HIS A 85 -5.96 -9.04 -6.28
N PRO A 86 -6.86 -8.24 -6.89
CA PRO A 86 -8.09 -8.75 -7.52
C PRO A 86 -7.86 -9.73 -8.66
N LEU A 87 -6.63 -9.80 -9.17
CA LEU A 87 -6.20 -10.75 -10.21
C LEU A 87 -6.08 -12.20 -9.71
N GLY A 88 -6.45 -12.46 -8.45
CA GLY A 88 -6.34 -13.78 -7.83
C GLY A 88 -4.92 -14.11 -7.37
N VAL A 89 -4.11 -13.08 -7.11
CA VAL A 89 -2.72 -13.20 -6.65
C VAL A 89 -2.63 -12.75 -5.20
N VAL A 90 -1.81 -13.46 -4.42
CA VAL A 90 -1.38 -13.04 -3.08
C VAL A 90 0.14 -12.93 -3.07
N GLU A 91 0.64 -11.92 -2.37
CA GLU A 91 2.08 -11.65 -2.24
C GLU A 91 2.49 -11.64 -0.77
N VAL A 92 3.68 -12.17 -0.49
CA VAL A 92 4.37 -12.02 0.79
C VAL A 92 5.81 -11.61 0.49
N ALA A 93 6.23 -10.44 0.97
CA ALA A 93 7.57 -9.87 0.77
C ALA A 93 8.18 -9.43 2.09
N GLY A 94 9.50 -9.60 2.28
CA GLY A 94 10.22 -9.21 3.51
C GLY A 94 11.73 -9.19 3.37
#